data_AF-A0A917V1M6-F1
#
_entry.id   AF-A0A917V1M6-F1
#
_cell.length_a   1.000
_cell.length_b   1.000
_cell.length_c   1.000
_cell.angle_alpha   90.00
_cell.angle_beta   90.00
_cell.angle_gamma   90.00
#
_symmetry.space_group_name_H-M   'P 1'
#
loop_
_entity.id
_entity.type
_entity.pdbx_description
1 polymer ?
#
loop_
_entity_poly.entity_id
_entity_poly.type
_entity_poly.pdbx_seq_one_letter_code
_entity_poly.pdbx_strand_id
1 'polypeptide(L)'
;MVQSLILIPIVVLILGLHHFLSTRKRAWPGTIFPIIYVIVIGGQLIAKVVEIKSSRDIFFYILGFVIFTGIWIEGRDSVKKKRQKELDKMKSHDMQ
;
A
#
# COMPACT_ATOMS: atom_id res chain seq x y z
N MET A 1 9.46 19.74 17.77
CA MET A 1 9.04 18.59 18.61
C MET A 1 7.52 18.35 18.52
N VAL A 2 6.67 19.36 18.76
CA VAL A 2 5.19 19.24 18.67
C VAL A 2 4.69 18.82 17.28
N GLN A 3 5.32 19.34 16.22
CA GLN A 3 4.93 19.06 14.83
C GLN A 3 5.10 17.57 14.45
N SER A 4 6.14 16.91 14.95
CA SER A 4 6.39 15.48 14.72
C SER A 4 5.36 14.59 15.44
N LEU A 5 4.82 15.04 16.59
CA LEU A 5 3.84 14.30 17.38
C LEU A 5 2.48 14.21 16.69
N ILE A 6 2.11 15.24 15.92
CA ILE A 6 0.85 15.32 15.17
C ILE A 6 0.91 14.47 13.89
N LEU A 7 2.08 14.32 13.27
CA LEU A 7 2.23 13.61 12.00
C LEU A 7 2.11 12.08 12.15
N ILE A 8 2.57 11.52 13.26
CA ILE A 8 2.52 10.07 13.53
C ILE A 8 1.09 9.50 13.42
N PRO A 9 0.08 10.03 14.14
CA PRO A 9 -1.29 9.50 14.04
C PRO A 9 -1.89 9.67 12.63
N ILE A 10 -1.54 10.74 11.91
CA ILE A 10 -1.99 10.96 10.53
C ILE A 10 -1.43 9.86 9.61
N VAL A 11 -0.16 9.52 9.75
CA VAL A 11 0.48 8.45 8.97
C VAL A 11 -0.18 7.10 9.26
N VAL A 12 -0.45 6.79 10.53
CA VAL A 12 -1.16 5.56 10.91
C VAL A 12 -2.55 5.51 10.30
N LEU A 13 -3.28 6.63 10.33
CA LEU A 13 -4.62 6.72 9.74
C LEU A 13 -4.58 6.48 8.22
N ILE A 14 -3.60 7.08 7.53
CA ILE A 14 -3.39 6.91 6.08
C ILE A 14 -3.05 5.45 5.76
N LEU A 15 -2.15 4.83 6.52
CA LEU A 15 -1.78 3.42 6.32
C LEU A 15 -2.98 2.49 6.57
N GLY A 16 -3.78 2.76 7.61
CA GLY A 16 -5.01 2.04 7.88
C GLY A 16 -6.04 2.17 6.76
N LEU A 17 -6.25 3.41 6.26
CA LEU A 17 -7.11 3.66 5.09
C LEU A 17 -6.60 2.95 3.84
N HIS A 18 -5.29 2.98 3.59
CA HIS A 18 -4.68 2.31 2.46
C HIS A 18 -4.90 0.78 2.53
N HIS A 19 -4.64 0.16 3.68
CA HIS A 19 -4.91 -1.27 3.89
C HIS A 19 -6.40 -1.59 3.70
N PHE A 20 -7.30 -0.78 4.28
CA PHE A 20 -8.74 -0.94 4.14
C PHE A 20 -9.19 -0.83 2.67
N LEU A 21 -8.64 0.11 1.91
CA LEU A 21 -8.93 0.26 0.48
C LEU A 21 -8.40 -0.91 -0.35
N SER A 22 -7.27 -1.49 0.04
CA SER A 22 -6.71 -2.68 -0.61
C SER A 22 -7.63 -3.91 -0.50
N THR A 23 -8.34 -4.05 0.63
CA THR A 23 -9.27 -5.17 0.87
C THR A 23 -10.66 -4.99 0.25
N ARG A 24 -10.92 -3.90 -0.51
CA ARG A 24 -12.19 -3.69 -1.21
C ARG A 24 -12.30 -4.54 -2.48
N LYS A 25 -13.55 -4.70 -2.97
CA LYS A 25 -13.88 -5.50 -4.17
C LYS A 25 -13.02 -5.11 -5.40
N ARG A 26 -12.84 -3.80 -5.62
CA ARG A 26 -12.05 -3.24 -6.74
C ARG A 26 -10.59 -3.05 -6.32
N ALA A 27 -9.64 -3.40 -7.21
CA ALA A 27 -8.21 -3.33 -6.92
C ALA A 27 -7.64 -1.90 -6.99
N TRP A 28 -8.22 -1.09 -7.86
CA TRP A 28 -7.79 0.27 -8.19
C TRP A 28 -7.57 1.21 -7.00
N PRO A 29 -8.43 1.25 -5.96
CA PRO A 29 -8.28 2.24 -4.88
C PRO A 29 -7.01 2.04 -4.06
N GLY A 30 -6.51 0.81 -3.95
CA GLY A 30 -5.26 0.52 -3.25
C GLY A 30 -4.00 0.81 -4.08
N THR A 31 -4.06 0.67 -5.41
CA THR A 31 -2.93 0.97 -6.32
C THR A 31 -2.60 2.47 -6.35
N ILE A 32 -3.54 3.33 -5.94
CA ILE A 32 -3.36 4.78 -5.91
C ILE A 32 -2.20 5.19 -5.01
N PHE A 33 -1.98 4.51 -3.90
CA PHE A 33 -0.94 4.88 -2.93
C PHE A 33 0.48 4.60 -3.43
N PRO A 34 0.80 3.43 -4.01
CA PRO A 34 2.07 3.22 -4.70
C PRO A 34 2.34 4.24 -5.81
N ILE A 35 1.32 4.65 -6.57
CA ILE A 35 1.46 5.62 -7.65
C ILE A 35 1.77 7.02 -7.08
N ILE A 36 1.01 7.46 -6.07
CA ILE A 36 1.26 8.74 -5.39
C ILE A 36 2.67 8.77 -4.81
N TYR A 37 3.13 7.67 -4.21
CA TYR A 37 4.49 7.56 -3.69
C TYR A 37 5.55 7.85 -4.78
N VAL A 38 5.43 7.23 -5.95
CA VAL A 38 6.36 7.44 -7.07
C VAL A 38 6.29 8.89 -7.59
N ILE A 39 5.10 9.46 -7.70
CA ILE A 39 4.93 10.85 -8.16
C ILE A 39 5.59 11.84 -7.19
N VAL A 40 5.40 11.65 -5.87
CA VAL A 40 5.97 12.53 -4.85
C VAL A 40 7.49 12.45 -4.86
N ILE A 41 8.05 11.24 -4.78
CA ILE A 41 9.50 11.04 -4.78
C ILE A 41 10.12 11.53 -6.10
N GLY A 42 9.55 11.13 -7.24
CA GLY A 42 10.02 11.55 -8.56
C GLY A 42 9.98 13.06 -8.74
N GLY A 43 8.88 13.71 -8.32
CA GLY A 43 8.75 15.16 -8.36
C GLY A 43 9.78 15.89 -7.50
N GLN A 44 10.05 15.40 -6.29
CA GLN A 44 11.08 15.96 -5.42
C GLN A 44 12.50 15.82 -5.98
N LEU A 45 12.80 14.70 -6.65
CA LEU A 45 14.08 14.48 -7.32
C LEU A 45 14.25 15.41 -8.53
N ILE A 46 13.21 15.57 -9.37
CA ILE A 46 13.23 16.47 -10.53
C ILE A 46 13.40 17.93 -10.09
N ALA A 47 12.69 18.33 -9.03
CA ALA A 47 12.77 19.67 -8.47
C ALA A 47 14.08 19.93 -7.69
N LYS A 48 14.98 18.95 -7.58
CA LYS A 48 16.21 18.99 -6.78
C LYS A 48 15.97 19.39 -5.31
N VAL A 49 14.76 19.15 -4.81
CA VAL A 49 14.41 19.36 -3.38
C VAL A 49 15.09 18.29 -2.53
N VAL A 50 15.26 17.10 -3.09
CA VAL A 50 15.98 16.00 -2.46
C VAL A 50 17.03 15.49 -3.43
N GLU A 51 18.25 15.26 -2.90
CA GLU A 51 19.37 14.72 -3.65
C GLU A 51 19.72 13.34 -3.13
N ILE A 52 19.98 12.41 -4.04
CA ILE A 52 20.51 11.10 -3.71
C ILE A 52 22.01 11.27 -3.47
N LYS A 53 22.42 11.26 -2.20
CA LYS A 53 23.82 11.49 -1.79
C LYS A 53 24.54 10.17 -1.55
N SER A 54 23.81 9.10 -1.27
CA SER A 54 24.36 7.78 -1.01
C SER A 54 23.45 6.66 -1.53
N SER A 55 24.04 5.47 -1.72
CA SER A 55 23.29 4.23 -1.97
C SER A 55 22.27 3.90 -0.87
N ARG A 56 22.51 4.40 0.35
CA ARG A 56 21.56 4.30 1.47
C ARG A 56 20.23 5.03 1.18
N ASP A 57 20.26 6.16 0.49
CA ASP A 57 19.03 6.93 0.20
C ASP A 57 18.15 6.16 -0.79
N ILE A 58 18.79 5.58 -1.82
CA ILE A 58 18.14 4.69 -2.80
C ILE A 58 17.47 3.51 -2.09
N PHE A 59 18.16 2.89 -1.13
CA PHE A 59 17.61 1.78 -0.35
C PHE A 59 16.33 2.19 0.39
N PHE A 60 16.31 3.37 1.02
CA PHE A 60 15.11 3.85 1.72
C PHE A 60 13.94 4.17 0.78
N TYR A 61 14.19 4.69 -0.41
CA TYR A 61 13.14 4.90 -1.41
C TYR A 61 12.55 3.59 -1.92
N ILE A 62 13.40 2.60 -2.20
CA ILE A 62 12.95 1.27 -2.60
C ILE A 62 12.16 0.62 -1.46
N LEU A 63 12.66 0.70 -0.23
CA LEU A 63 12.01 0.14 0.94
C LEU A 63 10.61 0.74 1.16
N GLY A 64 10.48 2.06 1.04
CA GLY A 64 9.18 2.73 1.12
C GLY A 64 8.21 2.20 0.06
N PHE A 65 8.64 2.12 -1.19
CA PHE A 65 7.82 1.57 -2.27
C PHE A 65 7.41 0.11 -2.06
N VAL A 66 8.34 -0.74 -1.58
CA VAL A 66 8.07 -2.14 -1.24
C VAL A 66 7.03 -2.27 -0.13
N ILE A 67 7.07 -1.40 0.89
CA ILE A 67 6.06 -1.40 1.95
C ILE A 67 4.68 -1.05 1.39
N PHE A 68 4.57 0.03 0.59
CA PHE A 68 3.30 0.43 -0.01
C PHE A 68 2.72 -0.65 -0.92
N THR A 69 3.55 -1.27 -1.75
CA THR A 69 3.12 -2.35 -2.65
C THR A 69 2.81 -3.64 -1.90
N GLY A 70 3.57 -3.98 -0.85
CA GLY A 70 3.34 -5.13 0.01
C GLY A 70 1.98 -5.09 0.72
N ILE A 71 1.65 -3.96 1.35
CA ILE A 71 0.33 -3.74 1.98
C ILE A 71 -0.81 -3.93 0.96
N TRP A 72 -0.59 -3.46 -0.27
CA TRP A 72 -1.58 -3.63 -1.32
C TRP A 72 -1.73 -5.10 -1.72
N ILE A 73 -0.63 -5.80 -2.03
CA ILE A 73 -0.64 -7.23 -2.41
C ILE A 73 -1.32 -8.08 -1.33
N GLU A 74 -0.97 -7.88 -0.06
CA GLU A 74 -1.55 -8.62 1.06
C GLU A 74 -3.08 -8.44 1.14
N GLY A 75 -3.56 -7.19 1.01
CA GLY A 75 -4.99 -6.92 1.00
C GLY A 75 -5.72 -7.60 -0.17
N ARG A 76 -5.07 -7.69 -1.34
CA ARG A 76 -5.61 -8.38 -2.52
C ARG A 76 -5.66 -9.90 -2.35
N ASP A 77 -4.62 -10.48 -1.76
CA ASP A 77 -4.56 -11.91 -1.47
C ASP A 77 -5.60 -12.31 -0.44
N SER A 78 -5.83 -11.49 0.59
CA SER A 78 -6.92 -11.69 1.56
C SER A 78 -8.29 -11.77 0.89
N VAL A 79 -8.58 -10.84 -0.03
CA VAL A 79 -9.84 -10.83 -0.80
C VAL A 79 -9.96 -12.05 -1.71
N LYS A 80 -8.87 -12.43 -2.38
CA LYS A 80 -8.83 -13.62 -3.26
C LYS A 80 -9.11 -14.89 -2.46
N LYS A 81 -8.44 -15.05 -1.31
CA LYS A 81 -8.63 -16.18 -0.39
C LYS A 81 -10.06 -16.25 0.14
N LYS A 82 -10.65 -15.11 0.50
CA LYS A 82 -12.05 -15.06 0.94
C LYS A 82 -13.01 -15.51 -0.16
N ARG A 83 -12.84 -15.04 -1.40
CA ARG A 83 -13.67 -15.47 -2.54
C ARG A 83 -13.52 -16.96 -2.82
N GLN A 84 -12.30 -17.48 -2.76
CA GLN A 84 -12.06 -18.92 -2.98
C GLN A 84 -12.79 -19.77 -1.94
N LYS A 85 -12.73 -19.38 -0.66
CA LYS A 85 -13.48 -20.07 0.40
C LYS A 85 -15.00 -20.08 0.18
N GLU A 86 -15.56 -18.95 -0.27
CA GLU A 86 -16.99 -18.90 -0.60
C GLU A 86 -17.34 -19.79 -1.79
N LEU A 87 -16.49 -19.83 -2.83
CA LEU A 87 -16.67 -20.71 -3.99
C LEU A 87 -16.57 -22.19 -3.60
N ASP A 88 -15.61 -22.55 -2.75
CA ASP A 88 -15.44 -23.94 -2.28
C ASP A 88 -16.65 -24.39 -1.44
N LYS A 89 -17.20 -23.49 -0.62
CA LYS A 89 -18.43 -23.74 0.14
C LYS A 89 -19.64 -23.94 -0.77
N MET A 90 -19.77 -23.15 -1.84
CA MET A 90 -20.86 -23.32 -2.82
C MET A 90 -20.73 -24.68 -3.53
N LYS A 91 -19.53 -25.05 -3.97
CA LYS A 91 -19.27 -26.35 -4.60
C LYS A 91 -19.59 -27.53 -3.67
N SER A 92 -19.25 -27.44 -2.39
CA SER A 92 -19.57 -28.54 -1.46
C SER A 92 -21.06 -28.76 -1.25
N HIS A 93 -21.87 -27.70 -1.35
CA HIS A 93 -23.34 -27.81 -1.25
C HIS A 93 -23.99 -28.26 -2.56
N ASP A 94 -23.38 -27.97 -3.71
CA ASP A 94 -23.88 -28.39 -5.02
C ASP A 94 -23.58 -29.87 -5.34
N MET A 95 -22.53 -30.44 -4.72
CA MET A 95 -22.17 -31.85 -4.84
C MET A 95 -22.92 -32.78 -3.86
N GLN A 96 -23.79 -32.24 -3.00
CA GLN A 96 -24.64 -32.98 -2.06
C GLN A 96 -26.06 -33.07 -2.58
#